data_AF-A0A560SQ62-F1
#
_entry.id   AF-A0A560SQ62-F1
#
_cell.length_a   1.000
_cell.length_b   1.000
_cell.length_c   1.000
_cell.angle_alpha   90.00
_cell.angle_beta   90.00
_cell.angle_gamma   90.00
#
_symmetry.space_group_name_H-M   'P 1'
#
loop_
_entity.id
_entity.type
_entity.pdbx_description
1 polymer ?
#
loop_
_entity_poly.entity_id
_entity_poly.type
_entity_poly.pdbx_seq_one_letter_code
_entity_poly.pdbx_strand_id
1 'polypeptide(L)'
;MREQTVKYGEQRIKQIQNRLDSIDITLDMNRAIELGNEFVRTSDHYLTREDGRMKDFASDAKTKFQLLSDFRRDNRLPSVPAKSLSSASKFLQIMIVFACCVVEGGLNATFFGSGLEGGLLSGFTMAFMLSSFNVVICFFAGLGFRNKNHVRGARRLWGWISFASAVVIMIGLGVLISYFRYVLTVDEDASHNAFPLVWQSLRAGIFPIQDFESLILFFGTIVFGCVGVWKGYNFTDRYPGYAGVWSQYAEAHRRYIELIEGLRDRLEVEKAEVLLKIDSGVQAAEKAIKAFKFNMNQKSIVKKQVSETLVMADETLQSLTRYYQNENMMARPTDAPPPDYFDHPVTFGPLDMPDFSVQKDELRLDAQEQLLRELVTEVEPIRARVQSSFNQQYNQLQPLQDLV
;
A
#
# COMPACT_ATOMS: atom_id res chain seq x y z
N MET A 1 60.56 -31.65 -20.26
CA MET A 1 59.25 -31.83 -20.90
C MET A 1 58.40 -32.85 -20.16
N ARG A 2 58.79 -34.13 -20.06
CA ARG A 2 57.97 -35.18 -19.43
C ARG A 2 57.54 -34.86 -17.99
N GLU A 3 58.48 -34.48 -17.13
CA GLU A 3 58.20 -34.10 -15.72
C GLU A 3 57.27 -32.89 -15.60
N GLN A 4 57.38 -31.92 -16.52
CA GLN A 4 56.49 -30.75 -16.54
C GLN A 4 55.07 -31.14 -16.92
N THR A 5 54.89 -32.10 -17.84
CA THR A 5 53.57 -32.64 -18.22
C THR A 5 52.91 -33.36 -17.04
N VAL A 6 53.67 -34.16 -16.29
CA VAL A 6 53.19 -34.82 -15.07
C VAL A 6 52.76 -33.79 -14.02
N LYS A 7 53.63 -32.81 -13.74
CA LYS A 7 53.34 -31.74 -12.77
C LYS A 7 52.10 -30.90 -13.15
N TYR A 8 51.88 -30.66 -14.45
CA TYR A 8 50.65 -30.04 -14.95
C TYR A 8 49.42 -30.90 -14.63
N GLY A 9 49.50 -32.21 -14.88
CA GLY A 9 48.44 -33.16 -14.54
C GLY A 9 48.09 -33.15 -13.05
N GLU A 10 49.09 -33.21 -12.18
CA GLU A 10 48.93 -33.16 -10.72
C GLU A 10 48.20 -31.89 -10.26
N GLN A 11 48.67 -30.73 -10.71
CA GLN A 11 48.07 -29.44 -10.36
C GLN A 11 46.61 -29.37 -10.82
N ARG A 12 46.33 -29.85 -12.03
CA ARG A 12 45.00 -29.80 -12.61
C ARG A 12 44.03 -30.73 -11.90
N ILE A 13 44.47 -31.94 -11.56
CA ILE A 13 43.66 -32.88 -10.79
C ILE A 13 43.37 -32.36 -9.39
N LYS A 14 44.37 -31.77 -8.72
CA LYS A 14 44.16 -31.13 -7.42
C LYS A 14 43.11 -30.01 -7.47
N GLN A 15 43.14 -29.17 -8.50
CA GLN A 15 42.12 -28.13 -8.69
C GLN A 15 40.72 -28.70 -8.93
N ILE A 16 40.62 -29.75 -9.75
CA ILE A 16 39.35 -30.43 -10.02
C ILE A 16 38.81 -31.08 -8.74
N GLN A 17 39.68 -31.75 -7.97
CA GLN A 17 39.30 -32.40 -6.72
C GLN A 17 38.75 -31.38 -5.72
N ASN A 18 39.43 -30.24 -5.54
CA ASN A 18 38.95 -29.18 -4.66
C ASN A 18 37.54 -28.68 -5.05
N ARG A 19 37.24 -28.61 -6.36
CA ARG A 19 35.91 -28.24 -6.85
C ARG A 19 34.86 -29.32 -6.56
N LEU A 20 35.20 -30.59 -6.75
CA LEU A 20 34.31 -31.72 -6.42
C LEU A 20 34.05 -31.79 -4.90
N ASP A 21 35.07 -31.54 -4.09
CA ASP A 21 34.96 -31.55 -2.62
C ASP A 21 34.11 -30.39 -2.09
N SER A 22 34.05 -29.26 -2.83
CA SER A 22 33.21 -28.12 -2.46
C SER A 22 31.71 -28.31 -2.76
N ILE A 23 31.34 -29.37 -3.49
CA ILE A 23 29.95 -29.65 -3.85
C ILE A 23 29.37 -30.67 -2.87
N ASP A 24 28.42 -30.21 -2.06
CA ASP A 24 27.60 -31.05 -1.19
C ASP A 24 26.20 -30.43 -1.04
N ILE A 25 25.17 -31.11 -1.57
CA ILE A 25 23.79 -30.60 -1.55
C ILE A 25 23.04 -30.95 -0.26
N THR A 26 23.68 -31.61 0.70
CA THR A 26 23.06 -31.95 2.01
C THR A 26 22.53 -30.71 2.72
N LEU A 27 23.24 -29.59 2.59
CA LEU A 27 22.82 -28.31 3.14
C LEU A 27 21.55 -27.77 2.49
N ASP A 28 21.41 -27.90 1.17
CA ASP A 28 20.24 -27.44 0.43
C ASP A 28 18.98 -28.22 0.85
N MET A 29 19.11 -29.53 1.07
CA MET A 29 18.04 -30.39 1.58
C MET A 29 17.56 -29.96 2.97
N ASN A 30 18.49 -29.83 3.92
CA ASN A 30 18.16 -29.41 5.28
C ASN A 30 17.50 -28.03 5.30
N ARG A 31 18.01 -27.10 4.48
CA ARG A 31 17.46 -25.76 4.36
C ARG A 31 16.04 -25.74 3.80
N ALA A 32 15.72 -26.57 2.80
CA ALA A 32 14.37 -26.66 2.25
C ALA A 32 13.35 -27.14 3.30
N ILE A 33 13.73 -28.15 4.09
CA ILE A 33 12.89 -28.66 5.20
C ILE A 33 12.68 -27.59 6.26
N GLU A 34 13.76 -26.89 6.65
CA GLU A 34 13.71 -25.85 7.67
C GLU A 34 12.85 -24.67 7.26
N LEU A 35 12.95 -24.21 6.00
CA LEU A 35 12.11 -23.12 5.47
C LEU A 35 10.61 -23.41 5.57
N GLY A 36 10.20 -24.65 5.31
CA GLY A 36 8.81 -25.05 5.44
C GLY A 36 8.31 -25.04 6.89
N ASN A 37 9.16 -25.43 7.85
CA ASN A 37 8.83 -25.37 9.28
C ASN A 37 8.85 -23.93 9.80
N GLU A 38 9.78 -23.12 9.29
CA GLU A 38 9.93 -21.71 9.65
C GLU A 38 8.69 -20.92 9.26
N PHE A 39 8.11 -21.15 8.08
CA PHE A 39 6.85 -20.52 7.66
C PHE A 39 5.75 -20.77 8.69
N VAL A 40 5.47 -22.04 9.00
CA VAL A 40 4.39 -22.42 9.93
C VAL A 40 4.57 -21.74 11.28
N ARG A 41 5.78 -21.77 11.83
CA ARG A 41 6.10 -21.17 13.13
C ARG A 41 5.97 -19.65 13.11
N THR A 42 6.46 -19.02 12.05
CA THR A 42 6.57 -17.57 11.95
C THR A 42 5.20 -16.95 11.71
N SER A 43 4.41 -17.51 10.78
CA SER A 43 3.05 -17.07 10.52
C SER A 43 2.13 -17.27 11.72
N ASP A 44 2.23 -18.40 12.43
CA ASP A 44 1.43 -18.68 13.63
C ASP A 44 1.77 -17.73 14.79
N HIS A 45 3.07 -17.46 15.00
CA HIS A 45 3.51 -16.48 15.99
C HIS A 45 2.98 -15.08 15.67
N TYR A 46 2.99 -14.66 14.40
CA TYR A 46 2.47 -13.35 14.01
C TYR A 46 0.96 -13.24 14.23
N LEU A 47 0.19 -14.24 13.84
CA LEU A 47 -1.25 -14.24 14.07
C LEU A 47 -1.58 -14.26 15.56
N THR A 48 -0.85 -15.04 16.35
CA THR A 48 -0.98 -15.07 17.81
C THR A 48 -0.69 -13.70 18.43
N ARG A 49 0.32 -12.98 17.91
CA ARG A 49 0.65 -11.63 18.39
C ARG A 49 -0.46 -10.62 18.12
N GLU A 50 -1.15 -10.75 16.99
CA GLU A 50 -2.20 -9.82 16.57
C GLU A 50 -3.61 -10.30 17.00
N ASP A 51 -3.75 -11.50 17.57
CA ASP A 51 -5.01 -12.09 18.05
C ASP A 51 -5.76 -11.19 19.03
N GLY A 52 -5.05 -10.59 19.99
CA GLY A 52 -5.63 -9.61 20.91
C GLY A 52 -6.24 -8.42 20.17
N ARG A 53 -5.50 -7.84 19.23
CA ARG A 53 -5.98 -6.69 18.43
C ARG A 53 -7.14 -7.07 17.51
N MET A 54 -7.12 -8.27 16.92
CA MET A 54 -8.21 -8.78 16.11
C MET A 54 -9.49 -8.90 16.94
N LYS A 55 -9.42 -9.50 18.13
CA LYS A 55 -10.55 -9.64 19.06
C LYS A 55 -11.08 -8.28 19.52
N ASP A 56 -10.18 -7.35 19.86
CA ASP A 56 -10.56 -6.00 20.28
C ASP A 56 -11.30 -5.25 19.17
N PHE A 57 -10.76 -5.26 17.94
CA PHE A 57 -11.39 -4.57 16.80
C PHE A 57 -12.70 -5.25 16.37
N ALA A 58 -12.76 -6.58 16.40
CA ALA A 58 -14.00 -7.32 16.14
C ALA A 58 -15.08 -6.98 17.17
N SER A 59 -14.71 -6.96 18.45
CA SER A 59 -15.61 -6.63 19.56
C SER A 59 -16.10 -5.18 19.48
N ASP A 60 -15.21 -4.23 19.18
CA ASP A 60 -15.57 -2.82 19.00
C ASP A 60 -16.54 -2.63 17.81
N ALA A 61 -16.24 -3.25 16.66
CA ALA A 61 -17.10 -3.19 15.49
C ALA A 61 -18.47 -3.82 15.75
N LYS A 62 -18.52 -4.98 16.43
CA LYS A 62 -19.77 -5.67 16.82
C LYS A 62 -20.59 -4.84 17.80
N THR A 63 -19.96 -4.26 18.82
CA THR A 63 -20.61 -3.39 19.80
C THR A 63 -21.23 -2.17 19.11
N LYS A 64 -20.47 -1.50 18.22
CA LYS A 64 -20.97 -0.35 17.46
C LYS A 64 -22.04 -0.72 16.44
N PHE A 65 -21.97 -1.92 15.87
CA PHE A 65 -23.06 -2.43 15.01
C PHE A 65 -24.34 -2.66 15.80
N GLN A 66 -24.25 -3.23 17.01
CA GLN A 66 -25.40 -3.41 17.89
C GLN A 66 -26.01 -2.05 18.26
N LEU A 67 -25.19 -1.08 18.67
CA LEU A 67 -25.64 0.30 18.94
C LEU A 67 -26.32 0.94 17.74
N LEU A 68 -25.79 0.73 16.52
CA LEU A 68 -26.40 1.21 15.28
C LEU A 68 -27.75 0.53 15.01
N SER A 69 -27.83 -0.79 15.22
CA SER A 69 -29.03 -1.58 15.01
C SER A 69 -30.13 -1.21 16.01
N ASP A 70 -29.78 -1.06 17.28
CA ASP A 70 -30.67 -0.56 18.33
C ASP A 70 -31.14 0.85 18.01
N PHE A 71 -30.23 1.75 17.61
CA PHE A 71 -30.60 3.11 17.20
C PHE A 71 -31.58 3.09 16.02
N ARG A 72 -31.38 2.23 15.02
CA ARG A 72 -32.30 2.10 13.88
C ARG A 72 -33.67 1.58 14.32
N ARG A 73 -33.69 0.55 15.16
CA ARG A 73 -34.92 -0.04 15.71
C ARG A 73 -35.72 0.98 16.50
N ASP A 74 -35.09 1.64 17.46
CA ASP A 74 -35.71 2.61 18.36
C ASP A 74 -36.25 3.84 17.61
N ASN A 75 -35.61 4.20 16.50
CA ASN A 75 -35.97 5.37 15.69
C ASN A 75 -36.73 5.02 14.40
N ARG A 76 -37.06 3.75 14.17
CA ARG A 76 -37.77 3.23 12.97
C ARG A 76 -37.09 3.62 11.66
N LEU A 77 -35.76 3.54 11.62
CA LEU A 77 -34.96 3.90 10.46
C LEU A 77 -34.70 2.70 9.55
N PRO A 78 -34.66 2.89 8.22
CA PRO A 78 -34.29 1.83 7.29
C PRO A 78 -32.80 1.47 7.41
N SER A 79 -32.45 0.25 6.96
CA SER A 79 -31.08 -0.27 6.91
C SER A 79 -30.24 0.34 5.78
N VAL A 80 -30.26 1.66 5.64
CA VAL A 80 -29.48 2.41 4.65
C VAL A 80 -28.34 3.17 5.33
N PRO A 81 -27.18 3.35 4.68
CA PRO A 81 -26.10 4.19 5.21
C PRO A 81 -26.57 5.60 5.56
N ALA A 82 -26.10 6.14 6.69
CA ALA A 82 -26.37 7.53 7.02
C ALA A 82 -25.57 8.45 6.09
N LYS A 83 -26.12 9.63 5.81
CA LYS A 83 -25.37 10.68 5.12
C LYS A 83 -24.35 11.30 6.08
N SER A 84 -23.15 10.72 6.12
CA SER A 84 -21.98 11.27 6.80
C SER A 84 -21.13 12.05 5.80
N LEU A 85 -21.10 13.39 5.94
CA LEU A 85 -20.17 14.22 5.17
C LEU A 85 -18.77 14.13 5.77
N SER A 86 -17.75 14.05 4.91
CA SER A 86 -16.35 14.18 5.30
C SER A 86 -16.08 15.58 5.86
N SER A 87 -14.99 15.76 6.61
CA SER A 87 -14.58 17.06 7.15
C SER A 87 -14.43 18.11 6.05
N ALA A 88 -13.87 17.73 4.90
CA ALA A 88 -13.74 18.61 3.73
C ALA A 88 -15.10 19.04 3.18
N SER A 89 -16.07 18.12 3.07
CA SER A 89 -17.40 18.46 2.60
C SER A 89 -18.18 19.33 3.59
N LYS A 90 -18.00 19.13 4.91
CA LYS A 90 -18.57 20.02 5.94
C LYS A 90 -17.99 21.43 5.83
N PHE A 91 -16.68 21.55 5.66
CA PHE A 91 -16.01 22.83 5.44
C PHE A 91 -16.54 23.55 4.19
N LEU A 92 -16.69 22.84 3.08
CA LEU A 92 -17.26 23.38 1.85
C LEU A 92 -18.68 23.92 2.06
N GLN A 93 -19.54 23.23 2.83
CA GLN A 93 -20.89 23.72 3.11
C GLN A 93 -20.89 25.03 3.92
N ILE A 94 -19.98 25.17 4.89
CA ILE A 94 -19.81 26.41 5.66
C ILE A 94 -19.31 27.54 4.75
N MET A 95 -18.35 27.25 3.85
CA MET A 95 -17.87 28.23 2.88
C MET A 95 -18.97 28.71 1.92
N ILE A 96 -19.90 27.83 1.51
CA ILE A 96 -21.05 28.24 0.70
C ILE A 96 -21.97 29.18 1.48
N VAL A 97 -22.23 28.89 2.77
CA VAL A 97 -23.02 29.79 3.64
C VAL A 97 -22.35 31.15 3.76
N PHE A 98 -21.04 31.18 4.00
CA PHE A 98 -20.27 32.44 4.05
C PHE A 98 -20.30 33.20 2.72
N ALA A 99 -20.13 32.50 1.59
CA ALA A 99 -20.22 33.10 0.27
C ALA A 99 -21.62 33.70 0.01
N CYS A 100 -22.69 33.02 0.44
CA CYS A 100 -24.04 33.58 0.41
C CYS A 100 -24.13 34.89 1.20
N CYS A 101 -23.53 34.97 2.40
CA CYS A 101 -23.51 36.20 3.19
C CYS A 101 -22.81 37.35 2.44
N VAL A 102 -21.66 37.07 1.81
CA VAL A 102 -20.89 38.05 1.05
C VAL A 102 -21.65 38.51 -0.20
N VAL A 103 -22.27 37.59 -0.93
CA VAL A 103 -23.03 37.92 -2.15
C VAL A 103 -24.27 38.74 -1.82
N GLU A 104 -25.07 38.32 -0.85
CA GLU A 104 -26.24 39.10 -0.39
C GLU A 104 -25.79 40.46 0.15
N GLY A 105 -24.72 40.48 0.96
CA GLY A 105 -24.15 41.73 1.47
C GLY A 105 -23.70 42.68 0.37
N GLY A 106 -23.05 42.17 -0.67
CA GLY A 106 -22.60 42.94 -1.84
C GLY A 106 -23.75 43.47 -2.69
N LEU A 107 -24.77 42.64 -2.93
CA LEU A 107 -25.98 43.05 -3.65
C LEU A 107 -26.75 44.12 -2.86
N ASN A 108 -26.84 43.99 -1.54
CA ASN A 108 -27.55 44.96 -0.71
C ASN A 108 -26.74 46.26 -0.51
N ALA A 109 -25.40 46.18 -0.56
CA ALA A 109 -24.50 47.33 -0.42
C ALA A 109 -24.72 48.39 -1.49
N THR A 110 -25.03 47.99 -2.72
CA THR A 110 -25.23 48.93 -3.85
C THR A 110 -26.43 49.83 -3.61
N PHE A 111 -27.45 49.34 -2.91
CA PHE A 111 -28.66 50.08 -2.58
C PHE A 111 -28.53 50.92 -1.30
N PHE A 112 -27.70 50.49 -0.35
CA PHE A 112 -27.43 51.26 0.88
C PHE A 112 -26.35 52.32 0.71
N GLY A 113 -25.34 52.07 -0.13
CA GLY A 113 -24.19 52.96 -0.29
C GLY A 113 -24.52 54.32 -0.89
N SER A 114 -25.68 54.49 -1.54
CA SER A 114 -26.13 55.79 -2.07
C SER A 114 -26.69 56.72 -1.00
N GLY A 115 -27.12 56.21 0.16
CA GLY A 115 -27.70 56.99 1.25
C GLY A 115 -26.83 57.09 2.50
N LEU A 116 -25.58 56.61 2.45
CA LEU A 116 -24.63 56.63 3.58
C LEU A 116 -23.39 57.44 3.25
N GLU A 117 -22.90 58.23 4.21
CA GLU A 117 -21.68 59.06 4.06
C GLU A 117 -20.43 58.25 3.72
N GLY A 118 -20.29 57.06 4.28
CA GLY A 118 -19.18 56.14 3.98
C GLY A 118 -19.33 55.40 2.66
N GLY A 119 -20.31 55.76 1.83
CA GLY A 119 -20.59 55.20 0.52
C GLY A 119 -20.75 53.67 0.54
N LEU A 120 -20.26 53.02 -0.52
CA LEU A 120 -20.36 51.57 -0.70
C LEU A 120 -19.72 50.76 0.44
N LEU A 121 -18.64 51.26 1.06
CA LEU A 121 -17.95 50.55 2.15
C LEU A 121 -18.82 50.46 3.41
N SER A 122 -19.45 51.57 3.79
CA SER A 122 -20.40 51.60 4.92
C SER A 122 -21.67 50.80 4.62
N GLY A 123 -22.20 50.92 3.40
CA GLY A 123 -23.34 50.14 2.92
C GLY A 123 -23.07 48.64 2.93
N PHE A 124 -21.89 48.20 2.50
CA PHE A 124 -21.48 46.80 2.54
C PHE A 124 -21.35 46.29 3.97
N THR A 125 -20.75 47.06 4.87
CA THR A 125 -20.58 46.64 6.27
C THR A 125 -21.94 46.38 6.93
N MET A 126 -22.88 47.31 6.76
CA MET A 126 -24.24 47.19 7.27
C MET A 126 -25.01 46.03 6.62
N ALA A 127 -24.98 45.95 5.29
CA ALA A 127 -25.63 44.89 4.52
C ALA A 127 -25.09 43.50 4.88
N PHE A 128 -23.77 43.37 5.02
CA PHE A 128 -23.11 42.13 5.37
C PHE A 128 -23.48 41.66 6.78
N MET A 129 -23.64 42.57 7.75
CA MET A 129 -24.11 42.21 9.09
C MET A 129 -25.55 41.67 9.07
N LEU A 130 -26.47 42.35 8.39
CA LEU A 130 -27.88 41.94 8.27
C LEU A 130 -28.01 40.62 7.50
N SER A 131 -27.29 40.50 6.39
CA SER A 131 -27.17 39.28 5.58
C SER A 131 -26.61 38.10 6.40
N SER A 132 -25.49 38.31 7.11
CA SER A 132 -24.89 37.28 7.95
C SER A 132 -25.87 36.82 9.04
N PHE A 133 -26.54 37.75 9.70
CA PHE A 133 -27.54 37.42 10.72
C PHE A 133 -28.69 36.59 10.12
N ASN A 134 -29.20 36.99 8.95
CA ASN A 134 -30.24 36.26 8.23
C ASN A 134 -29.80 34.82 7.88
N VAL A 135 -28.74 34.68 7.09
CA VAL A 135 -28.31 33.37 6.55
C VAL A 135 -27.82 32.44 7.66
N VAL A 136 -27.06 32.95 8.64
CA VAL A 136 -26.51 32.12 9.73
C VAL A 136 -27.61 31.64 10.67
N ILE A 137 -28.56 32.50 11.06
CA ILE A 137 -29.69 32.06 11.90
C ILE A 137 -30.56 31.08 11.13
N CYS A 138 -30.84 31.35 9.86
CA CYS A 138 -31.57 30.44 8.99
C CYS A 138 -30.87 29.08 8.87
N PHE A 139 -29.53 29.05 8.80
CA PHE A 139 -28.74 27.84 8.82
C PHE A 139 -28.91 27.06 10.13
N PHE A 140 -28.79 27.70 11.29
CA PHE A 140 -29.03 27.04 12.58
C PHE A 140 -30.48 26.58 12.74
N ALA A 141 -31.43 27.35 12.25
CA ALA A 141 -32.84 26.98 12.24
C ALA A 141 -33.11 25.78 11.31
N GLY A 142 -32.38 25.66 10.20
CA GLY A 142 -32.36 24.48 9.34
C GLY A 142 -31.80 23.24 10.04
N LEU A 143 -30.73 23.40 10.85
CA LEU A 143 -30.21 22.32 11.70
C LEU A 143 -31.25 21.86 12.72
N GLY A 144 -32.02 22.78 13.31
CA GLY A 144 -33.13 22.48 14.21
C GLY A 144 -34.31 21.80 13.50
N PHE A 145 -34.63 22.24 12.27
CA PHE A 145 -35.73 21.69 11.45
C PHE A 145 -35.58 20.20 11.13
N ARG A 146 -34.36 19.66 11.13
CA ARG A 146 -34.12 18.20 11.00
C ARG A 146 -34.92 17.38 12.02
N ASN A 147 -35.20 17.93 13.20
CA ASN A 147 -36.02 17.26 14.21
C ASN A 147 -37.45 16.96 13.76
N LYS A 148 -37.96 17.57 12.68
CA LYS A 148 -39.25 17.19 12.07
C LYS A 148 -39.30 15.70 11.69
N ASN A 149 -38.14 15.12 11.37
CA ASN A 149 -38.02 13.72 10.97
C ASN A 149 -37.93 12.78 12.17
N HIS A 150 -37.88 13.29 13.40
CA HIS A 150 -37.75 12.49 14.61
C HIS A 150 -39.01 11.66 14.90
N VAL A 151 -38.85 10.47 15.49
CA VAL A 151 -39.97 9.57 15.84
C VAL A 151 -40.82 10.14 16.99
N ARG A 152 -40.17 10.68 18.03
CA ARG A 152 -40.81 11.34 19.18
C ARG A 152 -41.50 12.65 18.77
N GLY A 153 -42.80 12.77 19.10
CA GLY A 153 -43.65 13.92 18.74
C GLY A 153 -43.14 15.27 19.28
N ALA A 154 -42.64 15.31 20.53
CA ALA A 154 -42.09 16.54 21.10
C ALA A 154 -40.91 17.10 20.29
N ARG A 155 -39.97 16.24 19.85
CA ARG A 155 -38.86 16.67 18.99
C ARG A 155 -39.34 17.09 17.60
N ARG A 156 -40.32 16.38 17.05
CA ARG A 156 -40.96 16.78 15.78
C ARG A 156 -41.55 18.19 15.85
N LEU A 157 -42.24 18.53 16.95
CA LEU A 157 -42.78 19.86 17.19
C LEU A 157 -41.66 20.91 17.25
N TRP A 158 -40.58 20.66 17.99
CA TRP A 158 -39.42 21.54 18.01
C TRP A 158 -38.81 21.79 16.62
N GLY A 159 -38.80 20.77 15.76
CA GLY A 159 -38.39 20.93 14.36
C GLY A 159 -39.25 21.96 13.62
N TRP A 160 -40.57 21.86 13.72
CA TRP A 160 -41.50 22.82 13.10
C TRP A 160 -41.42 24.22 13.72
N ILE A 161 -41.27 24.31 15.05
CA ILE A 161 -41.04 25.60 15.73
C ILE A 161 -39.78 26.27 15.20
N SER A 162 -38.69 25.51 15.04
CA SER A 162 -37.43 26.01 14.47
C SER A 162 -37.59 26.53 13.04
N PHE A 163 -38.41 25.86 12.21
CA PHE A 163 -38.71 26.34 10.86
C PHE A 163 -39.59 27.58 10.87
N ALA A 164 -40.63 27.63 11.71
CA ALA A 164 -41.49 28.79 11.87
C ALA A 164 -40.70 30.02 12.34
N SER A 165 -39.78 29.84 13.31
CA SER A 165 -38.88 30.92 13.73
C SER A 165 -37.98 31.40 12.59
N ALA A 166 -37.49 30.49 11.73
CA ALA A 166 -36.72 30.89 10.56
C ALA A 166 -37.53 31.79 9.62
N VAL A 167 -38.79 31.41 9.33
CA VAL A 167 -39.69 32.18 8.47
C VAL A 167 -39.98 33.56 9.07
N VAL A 168 -40.29 33.63 10.37
CA VAL A 168 -40.54 34.91 11.06
C VAL A 168 -39.32 35.81 11.04
N ILE A 169 -38.13 35.26 11.32
CA ILE A 169 -36.87 36.03 11.33
C ILE A 169 -36.53 36.50 9.91
N MET A 170 -36.67 35.65 8.90
CA MET A 170 -36.39 35.97 7.51
C MET A 170 -37.31 37.08 6.99
N ILE A 171 -38.62 36.99 7.26
CA ILE A 171 -39.58 38.05 6.90
C ILE A 171 -39.29 39.33 7.68
N GLY A 172 -39.03 39.23 8.99
CA GLY A 172 -38.72 40.37 9.84
C GLY A 172 -37.45 41.12 9.41
N LEU A 173 -36.40 40.39 9.04
CA LEU A 173 -35.16 40.96 8.52
C LEU A 173 -35.35 41.54 7.12
N GLY A 174 -36.13 40.89 6.25
CA GLY A 174 -36.48 41.46 4.95
C GLY A 174 -37.19 42.80 5.11
N VAL A 175 -38.22 42.87 5.97
CA VAL A 175 -38.94 44.11 6.27
C VAL A 175 -37.98 45.16 6.85
N LEU A 176 -37.10 44.77 7.79
CA LEU A 176 -36.12 45.67 8.40
C LEU A 176 -35.16 46.26 7.36
N ILE A 177 -34.65 45.44 6.44
CA ILE A 177 -33.77 45.86 5.33
C ILE A 177 -34.51 46.85 4.42
N SER A 178 -35.79 46.62 4.11
CA SER A 178 -36.61 47.57 3.34
C SER A 178 -36.80 48.90 4.09
N TYR A 179 -37.00 48.89 5.41
CA TYR A 179 -37.07 50.14 6.19
C TYR A 179 -35.76 50.90 6.18
N PHE A 180 -34.62 50.21 6.26
CA PHE A 180 -33.31 50.85 6.14
C PHE A 180 -33.15 51.52 4.78
N ARG A 181 -33.55 50.85 3.69
CA ARG A 181 -33.54 51.46 2.36
C ARG A 181 -34.43 52.71 2.32
N TYR A 182 -35.65 52.61 2.82
CA TYR A 182 -36.60 53.73 2.84
C TYR A 182 -36.04 54.96 3.57
N VAL A 183 -35.56 54.79 4.81
CA VAL A 183 -35.02 55.90 5.60
C VAL A 183 -33.82 56.54 4.92
N LEU A 184 -32.90 55.74 4.38
CA LEU A 184 -31.71 56.21 3.67
C LEU A 184 -32.03 56.94 2.35
N THR A 185 -33.26 56.81 1.82
CA THR A 185 -33.71 57.55 0.62
C THR A 185 -34.48 58.82 0.92
N VAL A 186 -35.08 58.93 2.11
CA VAL A 186 -35.99 60.03 2.46
C VAL A 186 -35.30 61.11 3.29
N ASP A 187 -34.26 60.74 4.04
CA ASP A 187 -33.61 61.64 4.98
C ASP A 187 -32.09 61.66 4.75
N GLU A 188 -31.58 62.81 4.28
CA GLU A 188 -30.15 63.03 4.01
C GLU A 188 -29.32 63.04 5.32
N ASP A 189 -29.93 63.37 6.46
CA ASP A 189 -29.29 63.38 7.79
C ASP A 189 -29.25 61.98 8.44
N ALA A 190 -29.91 60.98 7.85
CA ALA A 190 -29.94 59.60 8.34
C ALA A 190 -28.58 58.86 8.25
N SER A 191 -27.59 59.48 7.60
CA SER A 191 -26.25 58.96 7.35
C SER A 191 -25.49 58.52 8.61
N HIS A 192 -25.77 59.14 9.76
CA HIS A 192 -25.04 58.91 11.00
C HIS A 192 -25.61 57.76 11.85
N ASN A 193 -26.93 57.57 11.87
CA ASN A 193 -27.61 56.50 12.62
C ASN A 193 -29.04 56.27 12.10
N ALA A 194 -29.22 55.35 11.15
CA ALA A 194 -30.53 55.06 10.56
C ALA A 194 -31.51 54.28 11.47
N PHE A 195 -31.03 53.62 12.54
CA PHE A 195 -31.84 52.74 13.40
C PHE A 195 -33.02 53.45 14.12
N PRO A 196 -32.85 54.62 14.78
CA PRO A 196 -33.95 55.34 15.43
C PRO A 196 -35.04 55.76 14.45
N LEU A 197 -34.65 56.21 13.24
CA LEU A 197 -35.55 56.60 12.17
C LEU A 197 -36.32 55.40 11.59
N VAL A 198 -35.67 54.25 11.45
CA VAL A 198 -36.34 52.98 11.11
C VAL A 198 -37.39 52.62 12.15
N TRP A 199 -37.05 52.74 13.43
CA TRP A 199 -37.98 52.44 14.53
C TRP A 199 -39.16 53.43 14.59
N GLN A 200 -38.92 54.70 14.25
CA GLN A 200 -39.97 55.72 14.15
C GLN A 200 -40.92 55.42 12.97
N SER A 201 -40.38 55.13 11.79
CA SER A 201 -41.16 54.76 10.59
C SER A 201 -41.99 53.50 10.80
N LEU A 202 -41.42 52.51 11.49
CA LEU A 202 -42.14 51.29 11.88
C LEU A 202 -43.31 51.59 12.82
N ARG A 203 -43.11 52.44 13.83
CA ARG A 203 -44.19 52.85 14.77
C ARG A 203 -45.27 53.69 14.11
N ALA A 204 -44.90 54.47 13.09
CA ALA A 204 -45.84 55.27 12.30
C ALA A 204 -46.66 54.42 11.30
N GLY A 205 -46.35 53.13 11.15
CA GLY A 205 -47.07 52.22 10.24
C GLY A 205 -46.79 52.48 8.76
N ILE A 206 -45.67 53.14 8.43
CA ILE A 206 -45.30 53.44 7.04
C ILE A 206 -44.88 52.16 6.34
N PHE A 207 -45.52 51.80 5.23
CA PHE A 207 -45.10 50.65 4.46
C PHE A 207 -43.73 50.91 3.80
N PRO A 208 -42.69 50.10 4.08
CA PRO A 208 -41.31 50.42 3.70
C PRO A 208 -40.99 50.12 2.23
N ILE A 209 -41.78 49.28 1.57
CA ILE A 209 -41.53 48.87 0.19
C ILE A 209 -42.27 49.84 -0.75
N GLN A 210 -41.55 50.88 -1.20
CA GLN A 210 -42.11 51.94 -2.05
C GLN A 210 -41.48 51.98 -3.45
N ASP A 211 -40.32 51.34 -3.62
CA ASP A 211 -39.55 51.26 -4.85
C ASP A 211 -39.20 49.80 -5.21
N PHE A 212 -38.81 49.58 -6.48
CA PHE A 212 -38.48 48.25 -6.99
C PHE A 212 -37.22 47.68 -6.30
N GLU A 213 -36.30 48.55 -5.91
CA GLU A 213 -35.08 48.22 -5.18
C GLU A 213 -35.41 47.64 -3.79
N SER A 214 -36.38 48.20 -3.06
CA SER A 214 -36.82 47.62 -1.78
C SER A 214 -37.48 46.25 -1.92
N LEU A 215 -38.14 45.97 -3.06
CA LEU A 215 -38.65 44.63 -3.37
C LEU A 215 -37.52 43.64 -3.60
N ILE A 216 -36.50 44.02 -4.38
CA ILE A 216 -35.31 43.17 -4.64
C ILE A 216 -34.61 42.83 -3.32
N LEU A 217 -34.40 43.83 -2.46
CA LEU A 217 -33.78 43.63 -1.15
C LEU A 217 -34.60 42.66 -0.28
N PHE A 218 -35.91 42.87 -0.18
CA PHE A 218 -36.81 42.03 0.60
C PHE A 218 -36.80 40.56 0.13
N PHE A 219 -37.05 40.33 -1.15
CA PHE A 219 -37.09 38.98 -1.71
C PHE A 219 -35.71 38.34 -1.79
N GLY A 220 -34.65 39.12 -2.01
CA GLY A 220 -33.26 38.67 -1.94
C GLY A 220 -32.96 38.06 -0.58
N THR A 221 -33.29 38.75 0.51
CA THR A 221 -33.13 38.24 1.88
C THR A 221 -33.94 36.96 2.12
N ILE A 222 -35.14 36.84 1.56
CA ILE A 222 -35.91 35.58 1.63
C ILE A 222 -35.19 34.44 0.91
N VAL A 223 -34.67 34.68 -0.30
CA VAL A 223 -33.97 33.66 -1.09
C VAL A 223 -32.71 33.17 -0.38
N PHE A 224 -31.86 34.08 0.09
CA PHE A 224 -30.63 33.71 0.80
C PHE A 224 -30.91 33.06 2.16
N GLY A 225 -31.94 33.50 2.88
CA GLY A 225 -32.43 32.83 4.08
C GLY A 225 -32.92 31.40 3.80
N CYS A 226 -33.65 31.17 2.70
CA CYS A 226 -34.07 29.84 2.26
C CYS A 226 -32.87 28.93 1.96
N VAL A 227 -31.83 29.47 1.30
CA VAL A 227 -30.58 28.74 1.08
C VAL A 227 -29.92 28.36 2.40
N GLY A 228 -29.89 29.28 3.38
CA GLY A 228 -29.41 29.02 4.74
C GLY A 228 -30.13 27.83 5.39
N VAL A 229 -31.48 27.86 5.44
CA VAL A 229 -32.30 26.76 5.96
C VAL A 229 -32.01 25.45 5.22
N TRP A 230 -31.94 25.48 3.89
CA TRP A 230 -31.68 24.30 3.08
C TRP A 230 -30.30 23.70 3.34
N LYS A 231 -29.25 24.54 3.46
CA LYS A 231 -27.90 24.10 3.82
C LYS A 231 -27.85 23.53 5.23
N GLY A 232 -28.46 24.19 6.20
CA GLY A 232 -28.53 23.72 7.58
C GLY A 232 -29.25 22.37 7.70
N TYR A 233 -30.38 22.21 7.01
CA TYR A 233 -31.14 20.97 7.00
C TYR A 233 -30.35 19.79 6.40
N ASN A 234 -29.50 20.05 5.39
CA ASN A 234 -28.68 19.04 4.71
C ASN A 234 -27.22 18.97 5.22
N PHE A 235 -26.91 19.63 6.34
CA PHE A 235 -25.55 19.71 6.87
C PHE A 235 -25.00 18.37 7.37
N THR A 236 -25.91 17.50 7.83
CA THR A 236 -25.62 16.09 8.11
C THR A 236 -26.79 15.25 7.64
N ASP A 237 -26.84 13.99 8.05
CA ASP A 237 -28.05 13.17 7.90
C ASP A 237 -29.32 13.88 8.39
N ARG A 238 -30.41 13.63 7.68
CA ARG A 238 -31.73 14.24 7.91
C ARG A 238 -32.33 13.79 9.24
N TYR A 239 -31.95 12.62 9.75
CA TYR A 239 -32.31 12.17 11.08
C TYR A 239 -31.25 12.62 12.11
N PRO A 240 -31.62 13.44 13.10
CA PRO A 240 -30.68 13.90 14.12
C PRO A 240 -29.97 12.74 14.84
N GLY A 241 -28.65 12.79 14.91
CA GLY A 241 -27.82 11.79 15.60
C GLY A 241 -27.43 10.57 14.76
N TYR A 242 -28.12 10.29 13.65
CA TYR A 242 -27.88 9.06 12.87
C TYR A 242 -26.48 9.02 12.23
N ALA A 243 -26.04 10.14 11.66
CA ALA A 243 -24.71 10.26 11.06
C ALA A 243 -23.57 9.94 12.04
N GLY A 244 -23.74 10.28 13.33
CA GLY A 244 -22.71 10.04 14.35
C GLY A 244 -22.56 8.57 14.68
N VAL A 245 -23.67 7.90 14.98
CA VAL A 245 -23.68 6.45 15.29
C VAL A 245 -23.20 5.63 14.10
N TRP A 246 -23.66 5.97 12.88
CA TRP A 246 -23.20 5.34 11.66
C TRP A 246 -21.70 5.53 11.42
N SER A 247 -21.19 6.76 11.60
CA SER A 247 -19.77 7.06 11.39
C SER A 247 -18.87 6.28 12.36
N GLN A 248 -19.29 6.11 13.62
CA GLN A 248 -18.54 5.33 14.60
C GLN A 248 -18.46 3.85 14.20
N TYR A 249 -19.59 3.27 13.79
CA TYR A 249 -19.63 1.90 13.25
C TYR A 249 -18.76 1.78 11.99
N ALA A 250 -18.94 2.67 11.01
CA ALA A 250 -18.22 2.62 9.74
C ALA A 250 -16.70 2.72 9.96
N GLU A 251 -16.25 3.55 10.90
CA GLU A 251 -14.84 3.65 11.26
C GLU A 251 -14.31 2.39 11.92
N ALA A 252 -15.03 1.82 12.90
CA ALA A 252 -14.63 0.57 13.56
C ALA A 252 -14.59 -0.61 12.58
N HIS A 253 -15.61 -0.72 11.72
CA HIS A 253 -15.68 -1.73 10.67
C HIS A 253 -14.51 -1.60 9.70
N ARG A 254 -14.19 -0.37 9.26
CA ARG A 254 -13.04 -0.11 8.39
C ARG A 254 -11.72 -0.51 9.05
N ARG A 255 -11.50 -0.15 10.32
CA ARG A 255 -10.26 -0.51 11.06
C ARG A 255 -10.09 -2.03 11.17
N TYR A 256 -11.18 -2.76 11.39
CA TYR A 256 -11.14 -4.22 11.40
C TYR A 256 -10.78 -4.79 10.01
N ILE A 257 -11.45 -4.31 8.95
CA ILE A 257 -11.16 -4.76 7.58
C ILE A 257 -9.70 -4.47 7.22
N GLU A 258 -9.21 -3.25 7.47
CA GLU A 258 -7.82 -2.86 7.21
C GLU A 258 -6.82 -3.76 7.96
N LEU A 259 -7.13 -4.15 9.20
CA LEU A 259 -6.29 -5.09 9.97
C LEU A 259 -6.28 -6.48 9.32
N ILE A 260 -7.45 -7.03 8.98
CA ILE A 260 -7.57 -8.36 8.39
C ILE A 260 -6.91 -8.43 7.00
N GLU A 261 -7.14 -7.44 6.15
CA GLU A 261 -6.50 -7.34 4.84
C GLU A 261 -4.99 -7.24 4.97
N GLY A 262 -4.48 -6.40 5.88
CA GLY A 262 -3.04 -6.29 6.13
C GLY A 262 -2.40 -7.60 6.62
N LEU A 263 -3.11 -8.40 7.42
CA LEU A 263 -2.64 -9.72 7.84
C LEU A 263 -2.64 -10.73 6.69
N ARG A 264 -3.70 -10.73 5.86
CA ARG A 264 -3.80 -11.60 4.68
C ARG A 264 -2.72 -11.32 3.66
N ASP A 265 -2.49 -10.04 3.34
CA ASP A 265 -1.45 -9.63 2.40
C ASP A 265 -0.07 -10.06 2.89
N ARG A 266 0.19 -9.94 4.20
CA ARG A 266 1.46 -10.37 4.78
C ARG A 266 1.66 -11.87 4.71
N LEU A 267 0.63 -12.67 5.02
CA LEU A 267 0.69 -14.13 4.87
C LEU A 267 0.97 -14.53 3.42
N GLU A 268 0.37 -13.84 2.45
CA GLU A 268 0.58 -14.11 1.03
C GLU A 268 2.03 -13.82 0.60
N VAL A 269 2.58 -12.68 1.05
CA VAL A 269 3.98 -12.32 0.81
C VAL A 269 4.93 -13.35 1.44
N GLU A 270 4.72 -13.71 2.70
CA GLU A 270 5.57 -14.67 3.41
C GLU A 270 5.53 -16.05 2.75
N LYS A 271 4.34 -16.52 2.35
CA LYS A 271 4.17 -17.77 1.59
C LYS A 271 4.96 -17.72 0.28
N ALA A 272 4.79 -16.65 -0.50
CA ALA A 272 5.46 -16.50 -1.79
C ALA A 272 7.00 -16.48 -1.64
N GLU A 273 7.52 -15.76 -0.63
CA GLU A 273 8.96 -15.74 -0.34
C GLU A 273 9.50 -17.12 0.03
N VAL A 274 8.80 -17.87 0.88
CA VAL A 274 9.23 -19.21 1.30
C VAL A 274 9.22 -20.19 0.12
N LEU A 275 8.15 -20.19 -0.69
CA LEU A 275 8.06 -21.05 -1.87
C LEU A 275 9.15 -20.73 -2.90
N LEU A 276 9.45 -19.44 -3.10
CA LEU A 276 10.53 -19.01 -3.99
C LEU A 276 11.91 -19.45 -3.45
N LYS A 277 12.16 -19.34 -2.15
CA LYS A 277 13.40 -19.83 -1.53
C LYS A 277 13.55 -21.34 -1.70
N ILE A 278 12.48 -22.11 -1.50
CA ILE A 278 12.47 -23.57 -1.73
C ILE A 278 12.81 -23.89 -3.19
N ASP A 279 12.14 -23.24 -4.14
CA ASP A 279 12.39 -23.47 -5.58
C ASP A 279 13.83 -23.12 -5.97
N SER A 280 14.34 -21.99 -5.47
CA SER A 280 15.73 -21.59 -5.70
C SER A 280 16.74 -22.58 -5.12
N GLY A 281 16.43 -23.22 -3.98
CA GLY A 281 17.26 -24.26 -3.37
C GLY A 281 17.32 -25.53 -4.22
N VAL A 282 16.19 -25.99 -4.77
CA VAL A 282 16.15 -27.13 -5.69
C VAL A 282 16.96 -26.83 -6.96
N GLN A 283 16.76 -25.66 -7.57
CA GLN A 283 17.52 -25.25 -8.76
C GLN A 283 19.04 -25.16 -8.49
N ALA A 284 19.43 -24.68 -7.29
CA ALA A 284 20.82 -24.64 -6.88
C ALA A 284 21.42 -26.04 -6.75
N ALA A 285 20.70 -26.98 -6.12
CA ALA A 285 21.11 -28.38 -5.98
C ALA A 285 21.25 -29.07 -7.35
N GLU A 286 20.30 -28.89 -8.27
CA GLU A 286 20.40 -29.41 -9.64
C GLU A 286 21.64 -28.87 -10.38
N LYS A 287 21.92 -27.57 -10.24
CA LYS A 287 23.09 -26.93 -10.83
C LYS A 287 24.38 -27.47 -10.21
N ALA A 288 24.39 -27.75 -8.92
CA ALA A 288 25.52 -28.35 -8.21
C ALA A 288 25.81 -29.76 -8.74
N ILE A 289 24.79 -30.62 -8.93
CA ILE A 289 24.95 -31.95 -9.56
C ILE A 289 25.50 -31.84 -10.98
N LYS A 290 24.96 -30.93 -11.81
CA LYS A 290 25.47 -30.71 -13.17
C LYS A 290 26.95 -30.28 -13.15
N ALA A 291 27.31 -29.41 -12.22
CA ALA A 291 28.70 -28.98 -12.03
C ALA A 291 29.59 -30.14 -11.56
N PHE A 292 29.09 -31.02 -10.68
CA PHE A 292 29.81 -32.21 -10.22
C PHE A 292 30.16 -33.12 -11.41
N LYS A 293 29.15 -33.49 -12.21
CA LYS A 293 29.33 -34.30 -13.44
C LYS A 293 30.33 -33.69 -14.39
N PHE A 294 30.24 -32.38 -14.62
CA PHE A 294 31.17 -31.67 -15.49
C PHE A 294 32.61 -31.76 -14.98
N ASN A 295 32.85 -31.45 -13.69
CA ASN A 295 34.19 -31.49 -13.11
C ASN A 295 34.76 -32.92 -13.08
N MET A 296 33.93 -33.94 -12.82
CA MET A 296 34.34 -35.34 -12.89
C MET A 296 34.80 -35.71 -14.32
N ASN A 297 34.03 -35.34 -15.35
CA ASN A 297 34.41 -35.59 -16.75
C ASN A 297 35.70 -34.86 -17.16
N GLN A 298 36.01 -33.71 -16.56
CA GLN A 298 37.28 -33.02 -16.79
C GLN A 298 38.49 -33.87 -16.37
N LYS A 299 38.38 -34.77 -15.37
CA LYS A 299 39.48 -35.68 -15.00
C LYS A 299 39.86 -36.59 -16.17
N SER A 300 38.86 -37.15 -16.87
CA SER A 300 39.07 -37.99 -18.06
C SER A 300 39.72 -37.23 -19.22
N ILE A 301 39.33 -35.97 -19.42
CA ILE A 301 39.91 -35.10 -20.44
C ILE A 301 41.38 -34.79 -20.13
N VAL A 302 41.69 -34.43 -18.87
CA VAL A 302 43.08 -34.15 -18.44
C VAL A 302 43.92 -35.42 -18.54
N LYS A 303 43.40 -36.59 -18.15
CA LYS A 303 44.08 -37.89 -18.33
C LYS A 303 44.48 -38.11 -19.78
N LYS A 304 43.56 -37.89 -20.71
CA LYS A 304 43.83 -38.02 -22.16
C LYS A 304 44.90 -37.03 -22.60
N GLN A 305 44.77 -35.75 -22.24
CA GLN A 305 45.71 -34.70 -22.61
C GLN A 305 47.14 -34.97 -22.09
N VAL A 306 47.27 -35.37 -20.81
CA VAL A 306 48.56 -35.73 -20.22
C VAL A 306 49.16 -36.94 -20.92
N SER A 307 48.35 -37.97 -21.22
CA SER A 307 48.81 -39.17 -21.92
C SER A 307 49.32 -38.85 -23.32
N GLU A 308 48.55 -38.09 -24.12
CA GLU A 308 48.93 -37.67 -25.47
C GLU A 308 50.19 -36.78 -25.46
N THR A 309 50.27 -35.84 -24.51
CA THR A 309 51.43 -34.96 -24.38
C THR A 309 52.69 -35.71 -23.95
N LEU A 310 52.55 -36.75 -23.12
CA LEU A 310 53.68 -37.62 -22.76
C LEU A 310 54.18 -38.43 -23.96
N VAL A 311 53.27 -38.99 -24.77
CA VAL A 311 53.65 -39.69 -26.01
C VAL A 311 54.42 -38.75 -26.94
N MET A 312 53.89 -37.54 -27.20
CA MET A 312 54.56 -36.55 -28.02
C MET A 312 55.92 -36.13 -27.45
N ALA A 313 56.03 -35.96 -26.13
CA ALA A 313 57.29 -35.64 -25.47
C ALA A 313 58.31 -36.77 -25.65
N ASP A 314 57.89 -38.02 -25.53
CA ASP A 314 58.76 -39.19 -25.72
C ASP A 314 59.24 -39.31 -27.16
N GLU A 315 58.34 -39.18 -28.15
CA GLU A 315 58.67 -39.18 -29.58
C GLU A 315 59.61 -38.02 -29.96
N THR A 316 59.37 -36.82 -29.40
CA THR A 316 60.22 -35.65 -29.63
C THR A 316 61.60 -35.84 -29.05
N LEU A 317 61.70 -36.32 -27.80
CA LEU A 317 62.99 -36.56 -27.16
C LEU A 317 63.79 -37.66 -27.87
N GLN A 318 63.12 -38.73 -28.31
CA GLN A 318 63.75 -39.77 -29.14
C GLN A 318 64.26 -39.20 -30.47
N SER A 319 63.45 -38.39 -31.15
CA SER A 319 63.80 -37.78 -32.43
C SER A 319 64.98 -36.80 -32.29
N LEU A 320 64.96 -35.94 -31.26
CA LEU A 320 66.06 -35.01 -30.97
C LEU A 320 67.35 -35.76 -30.61
N THR A 321 67.25 -36.86 -29.84
CA THR A 321 68.43 -37.66 -29.48
C THR A 321 69.01 -38.35 -30.71
N ARG A 322 68.16 -38.94 -31.57
CA ARG A 322 68.60 -39.53 -32.85
C ARG A 322 69.22 -38.48 -33.78
N TYR A 323 68.62 -37.31 -33.85
CA TYR A 323 69.17 -36.20 -34.64
C TYR A 323 70.56 -35.82 -34.15
N TYR A 324 70.73 -35.63 -32.83
CA TYR A 324 72.03 -35.38 -32.23
C TYR A 324 73.04 -36.51 -32.50
N GLN A 325 72.64 -37.77 -32.32
CA GLN A 325 73.51 -38.93 -32.57
C GLN A 325 73.99 -38.97 -34.03
N ASN A 326 73.09 -38.76 -35.00
CA ASN A 326 73.41 -38.75 -36.42
C ASN A 326 74.38 -37.60 -36.78
N GLU A 327 74.08 -36.38 -36.36
CA GLU A 327 74.96 -35.23 -36.60
C GLU A 327 76.33 -35.41 -35.92
N ASN A 328 76.34 -35.97 -34.71
CA ASN A 328 77.57 -36.26 -33.98
C ASN A 328 78.41 -37.34 -34.69
N MET A 329 77.78 -38.37 -35.26
CA MET A 329 78.47 -39.39 -36.07
C MET A 329 79.07 -38.80 -37.35
N MET A 330 78.34 -37.90 -38.03
CA MET A 330 78.82 -37.27 -39.26
C MET A 330 79.99 -36.30 -39.03
N ALA A 331 80.01 -35.61 -37.89
CA ALA A 331 81.04 -34.63 -37.56
C ALA A 331 82.31 -35.23 -36.91
N ARG A 332 82.30 -36.53 -36.56
CA ARG A 332 83.44 -37.16 -35.86
C ARG A 332 84.61 -37.46 -36.82
N PRO A 333 85.87 -37.23 -36.38
CA PRO A 333 87.07 -37.67 -37.08
C PRO A 333 87.15 -39.20 -37.23
N THR A 334 87.81 -39.68 -38.28
CA THR A 334 87.90 -41.10 -38.64
C THR A 334 88.56 -41.98 -37.57
N ASP A 335 89.38 -41.39 -36.69
CA ASP A 335 90.11 -42.07 -35.59
C ASP A 335 89.34 -42.09 -34.27
N ALA A 336 88.11 -41.55 -34.22
CA ALA A 336 87.27 -41.51 -33.03
C ALA A 336 85.87 -42.10 -33.29
N PRO A 337 85.67 -43.43 -33.13
CA PRO A 337 84.38 -44.07 -33.40
C PRO A 337 83.26 -43.54 -32.48
N PRO A 338 81.99 -43.63 -32.90
CA PRO A 338 80.86 -43.31 -32.04
C PRO A 338 80.82 -44.24 -30.82
N PRO A 339 80.25 -43.80 -29.69
CA PRO A 339 80.11 -44.65 -28.52
C PRO A 339 79.11 -45.77 -28.79
N ASP A 340 79.37 -46.97 -28.29
CA ASP A 340 78.54 -48.18 -28.50
C ASP A 340 77.06 -47.98 -28.15
N TYR A 341 76.75 -47.10 -27.18
CA TYR A 341 75.37 -46.85 -26.76
C TYR A 341 74.53 -46.08 -27.80
N PHE A 342 75.12 -45.59 -28.90
CA PHE A 342 74.38 -44.93 -29.98
C PHE A 342 73.47 -45.91 -30.73
N ASP A 343 73.83 -47.21 -30.77
CA ASP A 343 73.04 -48.24 -31.44
C ASP A 343 71.88 -48.78 -30.58
N HIS A 344 71.70 -48.25 -29.37
CA HIS A 344 70.64 -48.66 -28.46
C HIS A 344 69.46 -47.67 -28.48
N PRO A 345 68.21 -48.16 -28.46
CA PRO A 345 67.04 -47.28 -28.37
C PRO A 345 67.06 -46.50 -27.06
N VAL A 346 66.84 -45.19 -27.15
CA VAL A 346 66.72 -44.31 -25.99
C VAL A 346 65.43 -44.66 -25.25
N THR A 347 65.59 -45.18 -24.02
CA THR A 347 64.49 -45.46 -23.12
C THR A 347 64.46 -44.40 -22.02
N PHE A 348 63.26 -43.93 -21.68
CA PHE A 348 63.08 -43.01 -20.58
C PHE A 348 62.50 -43.76 -19.38
N GLY A 349 63.02 -43.46 -18.19
CA GLY A 349 62.55 -44.10 -16.95
C GLY A 349 61.05 -43.88 -16.68
N PRO A 350 60.45 -44.74 -15.83
CA PRO A 350 59.07 -44.57 -15.41
C PRO A 350 58.89 -43.24 -14.66
N LEU A 351 57.73 -42.62 -14.84
CA LEU A 351 57.31 -41.45 -14.09
C LEU A 351 56.17 -41.83 -13.16
N ASP A 352 56.15 -41.24 -11.96
CA ASP A 352 55.00 -41.36 -11.08
C ASP A 352 53.84 -40.56 -11.68
N MET A 353 52.71 -41.21 -11.87
CA MET A 353 51.56 -40.63 -12.58
C MET A 353 50.50 -40.22 -11.57
N PRO A 354 49.91 -39.01 -11.71
CA PRO A 354 48.82 -38.60 -10.83
C PRO A 354 47.62 -39.54 -10.96
N ASP A 355 46.88 -39.70 -9.87
CA ASP A 355 45.67 -40.51 -9.85
C ASP A 355 44.53 -39.80 -10.61
N PHE A 356 44.27 -40.30 -11.81
CA PHE A 356 43.16 -39.86 -12.66
C PHE A 356 41.88 -40.68 -12.46
N SER A 357 41.83 -41.56 -11.47
CA SER A 357 40.65 -42.39 -11.22
C SER A 357 39.44 -41.55 -10.85
N VAL A 358 38.28 -41.99 -11.35
CA VAL A 358 36.97 -41.37 -11.08
C VAL A 358 36.08 -42.24 -10.19
N GLN A 359 36.53 -43.45 -9.82
CA GLN A 359 35.72 -44.45 -9.10
C GLN A 359 35.15 -43.92 -7.79
N LYS A 360 35.96 -43.17 -7.02
CA LYS A 360 35.50 -42.54 -5.77
C LYS A 360 34.52 -41.40 -6.03
N ASP A 361 34.70 -40.66 -7.12
CA ASP A 361 33.82 -39.54 -7.48
C ASP A 361 32.49 -40.05 -8.05
N GLU A 362 32.47 -41.18 -8.75
CA GLU A 362 31.25 -41.85 -9.23
C GLU A 362 30.36 -42.27 -8.05
N LEU A 363 30.94 -42.93 -7.04
CA LEU A 363 30.20 -43.27 -5.82
C LEU A 363 29.63 -42.04 -5.10
N ARG A 364 30.39 -40.94 -5.06
CA ARG A 364 29.92 -39.68 -4.49
C ARG A 364 28.82 -39.03 -5.33
N LEU A 365 28.95 -39.08 -6.66
CA LEU A 365 27.93 -38.58 -7.57
C LEU A 365 26.63 -39.35 -7.39
N ASP A 366 26.68 -40.68 -7.32
CA ASP A 366 25.49 -41.52 -7.12
C ASP A 366 24.78 -41.17 -5.81
N ALA A 367 25.54 -40.98 -4.72
CA ALA A 367 25.00 -40.55 -3.44
C ALA A 367 24.35 -39.16 -3.52
N GLN A 368 25.01 -38.19 -4.19
CA GLN A 368 24.48 -36.84 -4.35
C GLN A 368 23.26 -36.79 -5.30
N GLU A 369 23.22 -37.64 -6.33
CA GLU A 369 22.02 -37.79 -7.18
C GLU A 369 20.86 -38.43 -6.43
N GLN A 370 21.14 -39.40 -5.55
CA GLN A 370 20.12 -39.96 -4.68
C GLN A 370 19.55 -38.89 -3.75
N LEU A 371 20.41 -38.09 -3.11
CA LEU A 371 19.98 -36.95 -2.30
C LEU A 371 19.15 -35.94 -3.09
N LEU A 372 19.48 -35.67 -4.36
CA LEU A 372 18.68 -34.77 -5.20
C LEU A 372 17.29 -35.37 -5.48
N ARG A 373 17.21 -36.67 -5.77
CA ARG A 373 15.92 -37.37 -5.95
C ARG A 373 15.07 -37.32 -4.68
N GLU A 374 15.69 -37.52 -3.52
CA GLU A 374 15.04 -37.40 -2.22
C GLU A 374 14.56 -35.97 -1.96
N LEU A 375 15.41 -34.96 -2.19
CA LEU A 375 15.06 -33.54 -2.08
C LEU A 375 13.86 -33.17 -2.95
N VAL A 376 13.85 -33.56 -4.22
CA VAL A 376 12.72 -33.28 -5.13
C VAL A 376 11.43 -33.95 -4.64
N THR A 377 11.55 -35.16 -4.09
CA THR A 377 10.41 -35.90 -3.53
C THR A 377 9.87 -35.26 -2.25
N GLU A 378 10.74 -34.76 -1.37
CA GLU A 378 10.39 -34.13 -0.09
C GLU A 378 9.92 -32.67 -0.24
N VAL A 379 10.30 -31.97 -1.31
CA VAL A 379 9.89 -30.58 -1.54
C VAL A 379 8.39 -30.46 -1.80
N GLU A 380 7.78 -31.39 -2.53
CA GLU A 380 6.35 -31.37 -2.78
C GLU A 380 5.47 -31.46 -1.52
N PRO A 381 5.70 -32.40 -0.58
CA PRO A 381 4.97 -32.41 0.69
C PRO A 381 5.28 -31.17 1.54
N ILE A 382 6.48 -30.60 1.48
CA ILE A 382 6.78 -29.32 2.15
C ILE A 382 5.94 -28.18 1.57
N ARG A 383 5.87 -28.06 0.23
CA ARG A 383 5.03 -27.07 -0.45
C ARG A 383 3.56 -27.24 -0.07
N ALA A 384 3.07 -28.48 -0.09
CA ALA A 384 1.71 -28.80 0.32
C ALA A 384 1.43 -28.40 1.78
N ARG A 385 2.39 -28.64 2.68
CA ARG A 385 2.29 -28.23 4.10
C ARG A 385 2.23 -26.71 4.24
N VAL A 386 3.10 -25.97 3.55
CA VAL A 386 3.09 -24.50 3.51
C VAL A 386 1.72 -24.00 3.01
N GLN A 387 1.22 -24.54 1.89
CA GLN A 387 -0.07 -24.15 1.33
C GLN A 387 -1.25 -24.49 2.26
N SER A 388 -1.22 -25.66 2.91
CA SER A 388 -2.25 -26.08 3.85
C SER A 388 -2.28 -25.17 5.08
N SER A 389 -1.12 -24.89 5.66
CA SER A 389 -0.99 -23.97 6.81
C SER A 389 -1.46 -22.57 6.44
N PHE A 390 -1.06 -22.06 5.27
CA PHE A 390 -1.55 -20.79 4.75
C PHE A 390 -3.07 -20.77 4.63
N ASN A 391 -3.68 -21.79 4.02
CA ASN A 391 -5.14 -21.85 3.84
C ASN A 391 -5.85 -21.88 5.20
N GLN A 392 -5.35 -22.66 6.17
CA GLN A 392 -5.93 -22.72 7.52
C GLN A 392 -5.90 -21.34 8.18
N GLN A 393 -4.75 -20.67 8.14
CA GLN A 393 -4.54 -19.35 8.73
C GLN A 393 -5.35 -18.25 8.03
N TYR A 394 -5.39 -18.29 6.70
CA TYR A 394 -6.20 -17.37 5.89
C TYR A 394 -7.69 -17.51 6.21
N ASN A 395 -8.16 -18.74 6.41
CA ASN A 395 -9.55 -19.02 6.76
C ASN A 395 -9.90 -18.59 8.20
N GLN A 396 -8.93 -18.55 9.12
CA GLN A 396 -9.14 -17.99 10.47
C GLN A 396 -9.37 -16.48 10.43
N LEU A 397 -8.79 -15.79 9.45
CA LEU A 397 -8.98 -14.36 9.21
C LEU A 397 -10.32 -14.12 8.49
N GLN A 398 -11.45 -14.38 9.15
CA GLN A 398 -12.77 -14.21 8.55
C GLN A 398 -13.19 -12.73 8.47
N PRO A 399 -13.84 -12.32 7.36
CA PRO A 399 -14.43 -11.00 7.26
C PRO A 399 -15.56 -10.82 8.30
N LEU A 400 -15.75 -9.59 8.78
CA LEU A 400 -16.76 -9.25 9.80
C LEU A 400 -18.20 -9.61 9.38
N GLN A 401 -18.46 -9.79 8.08
CA GLN A 401 -19.77 -10.20 7.54
C GLN A 401 -20.20 -11.59 8.00
N ASP A 402 -19.24 -12.45 8.40
CA ASP A 402 -19.54 -13.77 8.95
C ASP A 402 -19.82 -13.71 10.48
N LEU A 403 -19.61 -12.54 11.11
CA LEU A 403 -19.72 -12.32 12.56
C LEU A 403 -20.95 -11.49 12.97
N VAL A 404 -21.63 -10.86 12.02
CA VAL A 404 -22.71 -9.88 12.19
C VAL A 404 -23.82 -10.15 11.18
#